data_AF-A0A2K3ZKP7-F1
#
_entry.id   AF-A0A2K3ZKP7-F1
#
_cell.length_a   1.000
_cell.length_b   1.000
_cell.length_c   1.000
_cell.angle_alpha   90.00
_cell.angle_beta   90.00
_cell.angle_gamma   90.00
#
_symmetry.space_group_name_H-M   'P 1'
#
loop_
_entity.id
_entity.type
_entity.pdbx_description
1 polymer ?
#
loop_
_entity_poly.entity_id
_entity_poly.type
_entity_poly.pdbx_seq_one_letter_code
_entity_poly.pdbx_strand_id
1 'polypeptide(L)'
;MNDTERLKRSRFERNLIAIPYIIFGIIIALVFIFSPIPVVLVTFFAIFTVYNVIAMFIAFLFKYGRTTLYLLVMTLCMSLAVAFLLYMMFKMP
;
A
#
# COMPACT_ATOMS: atom_id res chain seq x y z
N MET A 1 7.58 21.88 -18.10
CA MET A 1 6.51 21.27 -17.28
C MET A 1 5.73 22.40 -16.64
N ASN A 2 4.48 22.61 -17.06
CA ASN A 2 3.65 23.75 -16.67
C ASN A 2 3.20 23.62 -15.20
N ASP A 3 3.01 24.72 -14.48
CA ASP A 3 2.70 24.68 -13.03
C ASP A 3 1.40 23.95 -12.71
N THR A 4 0.43 24.00 -13.63
CA THR A 4 -0.84 23.27 -13.55
C THR A 4 -0.64 21.74 -13.55
N GLU A 5 0.32 21.22 -14.33
CA GLU A 5 0.64 19.79 -14.39
C GLU A 5 1.36 19.33 -13.11
N ARG A 6 2.22 20.20 -12.54
CA ARG A 6 2.84 19.94 -11.23
C ARG A 6 1.80 19.84 -10.12
N LEU A 7 0.82 20.75 -10.10
CA LEU A 7 -0.28 20.74 -9.12
C LEU A 7 -1.22 19.53 -9.26
N LYS A 8 -1.51 19.10 -10.49
CA LYS A 8 -2.28 17.87 -10.73
C LYS A 8 -1.56 16.64 -10.20
N ARG A 9 -0.26 16.51 -10.49
CA ARG A 9 0.56 15.39 -10.00
C ARG A 9 0.66 15.38 -8.48
N SER A 10 0.87 16.55 -7.85
CA SER A 10 0.91 16.66 -6.38
C SER A 10 -0.42 16.22 -5.73
N ARG A 11 -1.57 16.63 -6.29
CA ARG A 11 -2.87 16.18 -5.81
C ARG A 11 -3.07 14.67 -5.98
N PHE A 12 -2.64 14.11 -7.11
CA PHE A 12 -2.65 12.67 -7.33
C PHE A 12 -1.84 11.93 -6.27
N GLU A 13 -0.58 12.32 -6.05
CA GLU A 13 0.29 11.69 -5.05
C GLU A 13 -0.31 11.77 -3.64
N ARG A 14 -0.88 12.93 -3.26
CA ARG A 14 -1.51 13.07 -1.96
C ARG A 14 -2.74 12.17 -1.80
N ASN A 15 -3.60 12.11 -2.81
CA ASN A 15 -4.90 11.46 -2.71
C ASN A 15 -4.87 9.94 -2.95
N LEU A 16 -4.01 9.47 -3.85
CA LEU A 16 -3.90 8.05 -4.22
C LEU A 16 -2.76 7.32 -3.51
N ILE A 17 -1.87 8.03 -2.82
CA ILE A 17 -0.73 7.43 -2.14
C ILE A 17 -0.73 7.83 -0.67
N ALA A 18 -0.52 9.11 -0.36
CA ALA A 18 -0.31 9.51 1.04
C ALA A 18 -1.53 9.21 1.94
N ILE A 19 -2.73 9.66 1.56
CA ILE A 19 -3.95 9.48 2.37
C ILE A 19 -4.28 7.98 2.58
N PRO A 20 -4.36 7.13 1.54
CA PRO A 20 -4.61 5.70 1.70
C PRO A 20 -3.60 4.98 2.59
N TYR A 21 -2.32 5.31 2.48
CA TYR A 21 -1.27 4.70 3.30
C TYR A 21 -1.37 5.11 4.77
N ILE A 22 -1.71 6.38 5.05
CA ILE A 22 -1.94 6.85 6.42
C ILE A 22 -3.14 6.12 7.04
N ILE A 23 -4.25 6.04 6.29
CA ILE A 23 -5.45 5.31 6.74
C ILE A 23 -5.11 3.84 7.02
N PHE A 24 -4.38 3.19 6.12
CA PHE A 24 -3.94 1.81 6.30
C PHE A 24 -3.08 1.65 7.56
N GLY A 25 -2.10 2.53 7.76
CA GLY A 25 -1.24 2.51 8.96
C GLY A 25 -2.04 2.65 10.26
N ILE A 26 -3.04 3.53 10.29
CA ILE A 26 -3.94 3.70 11.44
C ILE A 26 -4.75 2.40 11.68
N ILE A 27 -5.32 1.81 10.63
CA ILE A 27 -6.09 0.56 10.74
C ILE A 27 -5.21 -0.57 11.31
N ILE A 28 -4.00 -0.75 10.76
CA ILE A 28 -3.08 -1.80 11.23
C ILE A 28 -2.64 -1.54 12.67
N ALA A 29 -2.34 -0.29 13.05
CA ALA A 29 -1.98 0.05 14.42
C ALA A 29 -3.12 -0.27 15.41
N LEU A 30 -4.37 0.05 15.05
CA LEU A 30 -5.54 -0.28 15.86
C LEU A 30 -5.72 -1.79 16.00
N VAL A 31 -5.64 -2.54 14.89
CA VAL A 31 -5.73 -4.01 14.91
C VAL A 31 -4.65 -4.59 15.82
N PHE A 32 -3.41 -4.10 15.70
CA PHE A 32 -2.28 -4.60 16.48
C PHE A 32 -2.45 -4.33 18.00
N ILE A 33 -3.00 -3.17 18.39
CA ILE A 33 -3.21 -2.80 19.80
C ILE A 33 -4.37 -3.58 20.43
N PHE A 34 -5.52 -3.67 19.73
CA PHE A 34 -6.74 -4.22 20.33
C PHE A 34 -6.86 -5.74 20.16
N SER A 35 -6.41 -6.30 19.04
CA SER A 35 -6.57 -7.72 18.76
C SER A 35 -5.61 -8.16 17.65
N PRO A 36 -4.39 -8.61 17.99
CA PRO A 36 -3.38 -9.03 17.01
C PRO A 36 -3.72 -10.41 16.43
N ILE A 37 -4.94 -10.60 15.94
CA ILE A 37 -5.39 -11.82 15.27
C ILE A 37 -4.65 -11.89 13.91
N PRO A 38 -3.79 -12.90 13.69
CA PRO A 38 -2.97 -12.99 12.48
C PRO A 38 -3.80 -12.98 11.19
N VAL A 39 -4.96 -13.66 11.21
CA VAL A 39 -5.90 -13.71 10.08
C VAL A 39 -6.38 -12.32 9.67
N VAL A 40 -6.67 -11.45 10.65
CA VAL A 40 -7.15 -10.08 10.41
C VAL A 40 -6.03 -9.24 9.79
N LEU A 41 -4.81 -9.33 10.32
CA LEU A 41 -3.63 -8.65 9.79
C LEU A 41 -3.35 -9.07 8.34
N VAL A 42 -3.28 -10.37 8.05
CA VAL A 42 -3.07 -10.90 6.69
C VAL A 42 -4.14 -10.37 5.74
N THR A 43 -5.41 -10.37 6.16
CA THR A 43 -6.53 -9.90 5.33
C THR A 43 -6.36 -8.43 4.95
N PHE A 44 -6.08 -7.55 5.92
CA PHE A 44 -5.88 -6.13 5.62
C PHE A 44 -4.65 -5.89 4.72
N PHE A 45 -3.53 -6.57 5.00
CA PHE A 45 -2.33 -6.45 4.17
C PHE A 45 -2.57 -6.97 2.74
N ALA A 46 -3.30 -8.07 2.57
CA ALA A 46 -3.63 -8.60 1.25
C ALA A 46 -4.52 -7.63 0.45
N ILE A 47 -5.59 -7.12 1.07
CA ILE A 47 -6.48 -6.12 0.43
C ILE A 47 -5.68 -4.88 0.03
N PHE A 48 -4.83 -4.37 0.93
CA PHE A 48 -4.04 -3.18 0.64
C PHE A 48 -2.98 -3.43 -0.44
N THR A 49 -2.43 -4.63 -0.53
CA THR A 49 -1.52 -5.02 -1.61
C THR A 49 -2.21 -4.94 -2.97
N VAL A 50 -3.45 -5.45 -3.09
CA VAL A 50 -4.23 -5.35 -4.33
C VAL A 50 -4.48 -3.88 -4.70
N TYR A 51 -4.87 -3.05 -3.73
CA TYR A 51 -5.00 -1.62 -3.94
C TYR A 51 -3.70 -0.99 -4.48
N ASN A 52 -2.57 -1.35 -3.88
CA ASN A 52 -1.26 -0.81 -4.24
C ASN A 52 -0.84 -1.19 -5.68
N VAL A 53 -1.11 -2.43 -6.10
CA VAL A 53 -0.91 -2.89 -7.49
C VAL A 53 -1.75 -2.06 -8.46
N ILE A 54 -3.02 -1.81 -8.16
CA ILE A 54 -3.91 -0.98 -9.00
C ILE A 54 -3.37 0.46 -9.07
N ALA A 55 -3.00 1.04 -7.94
CA ALA A 55 -2.44 2.40 -7.88
C ALA A 55 -1.13 2.51 -8.67
N MET A 56 -0.26 1.49 -8.58
CA MET A 56 0.98 1.39 -9.36
C MET A 56 0.68 1.37 -10.86
N PHE A 57 -0.30 0.56 -11.29
CA PHE A 57 -0.69 0.45 -12.69
C PHE A 57 -1.27 1.77 -13.22
N ILE A 58 -2.11 2.44 -12.44
CA ILE A 58 -2.63 3.78 -12.77
C ILE A 58 -1.47 4.77 -12.92
N ALA A 59 -0.55 4.82 -11.94
CA ALA A 59 0.61 5.71 -12.01
C ALA A 59 1.51 5.43 -13.23
N PHE A 60 1.64 4.16 -13.62
CA PHE A 60 2.34 3.74 -14.84
C PHE A 60 1.65 4.25 -16.10
N LEU A 61 0.32 4.11 -16.22
CA LEU A 61 -0.46 4.63 -17.36
C LEU A 61 -0.34 6.15 -17.51
N PHE A 62 -0.33 6.89 -16.39
CA PHE A 62 -0.12 8.33 -16.37
C PHE A 62 1.35 8.77 -16.56
N LYS A 63 2.27 7.83 -16.82
CA LYS A 63 3.71 8.09 -17.02
C LYS A 63 4.36 8.84 -15.85
N TYR A 64 3.86 8.65 -14.62
CA TYR A 64 4.47 9.22 -13.42
C TYR A 64 5.67 8.39 -12.96
N GLY A 65 6.72 8.30 -13.79
CA GLY A 65 7.80 7.31 -13.63
C GLY A 65 8.40 7.19 -12.22
N ARG A 66 8.70 8.32 -11.55
CA ARG A 66 9.18 8.29 -10.15
C ARG A 66 8.14 7.68 -9.19
N THR A 67 6.89 8.09 -9.33
CA THR A 67 5.76 7.68 -8.49
C THR A 67 5.44 6.20 -8.71
N THR A 68 5.50 5.73 -9.97
CA THR A 68 5.38 4.31 -10.30
C THR A 68 6.48 3.48 -9.66
N LEU A 69 7.73 3.95 -9.69
CA LEU A 69 8.86 3.23 -9.08
C LEU A 69 8.73 3.15 -7.56
N TYR A 70 8.27 4.23 -6.90
CA TYR A 70 7.92 4.19 -5.48
C TYR A 70 6.83 3.16 -5.17
N LEU A 71 5.75 3.15 -5.95
CA LEU A 71 4.65 2.19 -5.76
C LEU A 71 5.08 0.75 -6.04
N LEU A 72 6.00 0.53 -6.98
CA LEU A 72 6.58 -0.78 -7.26
C LEU A 72 7.37 -1.31 -6.07
N VAL A 73 8.28 -0.49 -5.52
CA VAL A 73 9.05 -0.86 -4.32
C VAL A 73 8.12 -1.12 -3.13
N MET A 74 7.12 -0.27 -2.91
CA MET A 74 6.14 -0.46 -1.84
C MET A 74 5.32 -1.75 -2.03
N THR A 75 4.93 -2.06 -3.26
CA THR A 75 4.19 -3.29 -3.59
C THR A 75 5.04 -4.51 -3.26
N LEU A 76 6.32 -4.54 -3.66
CA LEU A 76 7.23 -5.62 -3.33
C LEU A 76 7.39 -5.79 -1.80
N CYS A 77 7.59 -4.69 -1.07
CA CYS A 77 7.66 -4.73 0.38
C CYS A 77 6.38 -5.29 1.02
N MET A 78 5.20 -4.90 0.52
CA MET A 78 3.93 -5.43 1.04
C MET A 78 3.70 -6.89 0.67
N SER A 79 4.04 -7.31 -0.55
CA SER A 79 3.94 -8.71 -0.95
C SER A 79 4.84 -9.59 -0.08
N LEU A 80 6.06 -9.13 0.24
CA LEU A 80 6.95 -9.81 1.17
C LEU A 80 6.37 -9.86 2.59
N ALA A 81 5.77 -8.76 3.06
CA ALA A 81 5.11 -8.73 4.38
C ALA A 81 3.92 -9.71 4.45
N VAL A 82 3.08 -9.76 3.41
CA VAL A 82 1.97 -10.73 3.32
C VAL A 82 2.50 -12.15 3.33
N ALA A 83 3.53 -12.46 2.53
CA ALA A 83 4.13 -13.79 2.48
C ALA A 83 4.71 -14.20 3.84
N PHE A 84 5.37 -13.27 4.54
CA PHE A 84 5.90 -13.49 5.88
C PHE A 84 4.79 -13.72 6.91
N LEU A 85 3.72 -12.93 6.89
CA LEU A 85 2.58 -13.10 7.79
C LEU A 85 1.86 -14.43 7.56
N LEU A 86 1.67 -14.82 6.29
CA LEU A 86 1.13 -16.14 5.93
C LEU A 86 2.02 -17.26 6.46
N TYR A 87 3.34 -17.16 6.27
CA TYR A 87 4.30 -18.13 6.78
C TYR A 87 4.20 -18.27 8.31
N MET A 88 4.13 -17.17 9.06
CA MET A 88 3.94 -17.20 10.51
C MET A 88 2.59 -17.85 10.90
N MET A 89 1.52 -17.50 10.19
CA MET A 89 0.18 -18.02 10.46
C MET A 89 0.08 -19.53 10.26
N PHE A 90 0.73 -20.09 9.22
CA PHE A 90 0.72 -21.53 8.96
C PHE A 90 1.75 -22.32 9.78
N LYS A 91 2.75 -21.65 10.37
CA LYS A 91 3.80 -22.30 11.18
C LYS A 91 3.48 -22.36 12.67
N MET A 92 2.60 -21.50 13.18
CA MET A 92 2.08 -21.62 14.54
C MET A 92 0.96 -22.69 14.56
N PRO A 93 1.16 -23.86 15.18
CA PRO A 93 0.12 -24.87 15.34
C PRO A 93 -0.99 -24.42 16.29
#